data_AF-A0A2E3JQA2-F1
#
_entry.id   AF-A0A2E3JQA2-F1
#
_cell.length_a   1.000
_cell.length_b   1.000
_cell.length_c   1.000
_cell.angle_alpha   90.00
_cell.angle_beta   90.00
_cell.angle_gamma   90.00
#
_symmetry.space_group_name_H-M   'P 1'
#
loop_
_entity.id
_entity.type
_entity.pdbx_description
1 polymer ?
#
loop_
_entity_poly.entity_id
_entity_poly.type
_entity_poly.pdbx_seq_one_letter_code
_entity_poly.pdbx_strand_id
1 'polypeptide(L)'
;MDFTLSFIAGFISFAFFIELLNKSIKSKRPSIIFWMVAIGMYSFATLALAVGLYSGWTPFSFAVFYFFGGITNVPAFGLGSAYLAFNKDRVHIASGIYILFVLSALYSMIVAPEINLGNIEGIPEGRELYEISGPRLWAILGNSIGSLALVGIAIASIVKYRKVNQDLATTNVLIATGAFAPAFSGVLLALGDGTSKALSLLVGILLIYLGYKISQRIDYKE
;
A
#
# COMPACT_ATOMS: atom_id res chain seq x y z
N MET A 1 -9.42 -5.27 20.50
CA MET A 1 -8.99 -6.36 19.60
C MET A 1 -8.33 -5.77 18.36
N ASP A 2 -8.98 -4.82 17.69
CA ASP A 2 -8.50 -4.27 16.41
C ASP A 2 -7.18 -3.49 16.53
N PHE A 3 -6.96 -2.72 17.59
CA PHE A 3 -5.68 -2.05 17.81
C PHE A 3 -4.52 -3.06 17.95
N THR A 4 -4.75 -4.20 18.62
CA THR A 4 -3.75 -5.26 18.81
C THR A 4 -3.37 -5.88 17.47
N LEU A 5 -4.36 -6.23 16.65
CA LEU A 5 -4.14 -6.75 15.30
C LEU A 5 -3.39 -5.73 14.41
N SER A 6 -3.73 -4.45 14.51
CA SER A 6 -3.04 -3.38 13.80
C SER A 6 -1.59 -3.23 14.27
N PHE A 7 -1.29 -3.32 15.57
CA PHE A 7 0.11 -3.32 16.05
C PHE A 7 0.88 -4.52 15.51
N ILE A 8 0.31 -5.73 15.56
CA ILE A 8 0.94 -6.94 15.02
C ILE A 8 1.23 -6.78 13.53
N ALA A 9 0.23 -6.37 12.74
CA ALA A 9 0.39 -6.12 11.31
C ALA A 9 1.46 -5.06 11.03
N GLY A 10 1.43 -3.95 11.78
CA GLY A 10 2.39 -2.85 11.68
C GLY A 10 3.83 -3.31 11.94
N PHE A 11 4.07 -4.07 13.00
CA PHE A 11 5.42 -4.57 13.31
C PHE A 11 5.89 -5.65 12.33
N ILE A 12 5.01 -6.52 11.84
CA ILE A 12 5.35 -7.49 10.79
C ILE A 12 5.74 -6.75 9.50
N SER A 13 4.95 -5.77 9.07
CA SER A 13 5.30 -4.93 7.91
C SER A 13 6.59 -4.15 8.13
N PHE A 14 6.87 -3.70 9.36
CA PHE A 14 8.10 -2.99 9.68
C PHE A 14 9.33 -3.90 9.55
N ALA A 15 9.26 -5.12 10.09
CA ALA A 15 10.32 -6.10 9.92
C ALA A 15 10.58 -6.42 8.44
N PHE A 16 9.51 -6.57 7.66
CA PHE A 16 9.61 -6.77 6.22
C PHE A 16 10.20 -5.54 5.50
N PHE A 17 9.82 -4.33 5.90
CA PHE A 17 10.41 -3.09 5.41
C PHE A 17 11.94 -3.07 5.62
N ILE A 18 12.42 -3.46 6.81
CA ILE A 18 13.86 -3.52 7.10
C ILE A 18 14.57 -4.58 6.23
N GLU A 19 13.94 -5.74 6.00
CA GLU A 19 14.49 -6.76 5.08
C GLU A 19 14.65 -6.18 3.66
N LEU A 20 13.65 -5.48 3.15
CA LEU A 20 13.69 -4.84 1.84
C LEU A 20 14.65 -3.65 1.78
N LEU A 21 14.78 -2.86 2.85
CA LEU A 21 15.73 -1.76 2.94
C LEU A 21 17.17 -2.25 2.82
N ASN A 22 17.53 -3.28 3.58
CA ASN A 22 18.85 -3.90 3.48
C ASN A 22 19.13 -4.41 2.06
N LYS A 23 18.12 -4.97 1.40
CA LYS A 23 18.24 -5.47 0.03
C LYS A 23 18.30 -4.35 -1.01
N SER A 24 17.57 -3.26 -0.81
CA SER A 24 17.54 -2.10 -1.71
C SER A 24 18.89 -1.40 -1.73
N ILE A 25 19.53 -1.24 -0.56
CA ILE A 25 20.88 -0.69 -0.42
C ILE A 25 21.92 -1.55 -1.17
N LYS A 26 21.85 -2.88 -1.04
CA LYS A 26 22.79 -3.81 -1.68
C LYS A 26 22.61 -3.90 -3.19
N SER A 27 21.36 -3.98 -3.66
CA SER A 27 21.05 -4.26 -5.06
C SER A 27 20.88 -3.02 -5.93
N LYS A 28 20.50 -1.88 -5.34
CA LYS A 28 20.13 -0.62 -6.02
C LYS A 28 19.10 -0.79 -7.14
N ARG A 29 18.32 -1.87 -7.11
CA ARG A 29 17.30 -2.16 -8.14
C ARG A 29 16.07 -1.28 -7.90
N PRO A 30 15.62 -0.47 -8.88
CA PRO A 30 14.45 0.39 -8.72
C PRO A 30 13.19 -0.34 -8.26
N SER A 31 12.93 -1.55 -8.77
CA SER A 31 11.80 -2.36 -8.31
C SER A 31 11.83 -2.61 -6.81
N ILE A 32 12.98 -3.04 -6.27
CA ILE A 32 13.15 -3.32 -4.84
C ILE A 32 13.02 -2.04 -4.02
N ILE A 33 13.51 -0.89 -4.52
CA ILE A 33 13.36 0.40 -3.86
C ILE A 33 11.87 0.78 -3.74
N PHE A 34 11.09 0.68 -4.82
CA PHE A 34 9.66 1.00 -4.79
C PHE A 34 8.85 0.04 -3.91
N TRP A 35 9.16 -1.26 -3.95
CA TRP A 35 8.58 -2.23 -3.02
C TRP A 35 8.93 -1.93 -1.56
N MET A 36 10.17 -1.53 -1.29
CA MET A 36 10.60 -1.09 0.05
C MET A 36 9.80 0.13 0.50
N VAL A 37 9.66 1.15 -0.35
CA VAL A 37 8.90 2.37 -0.04
C VAL A 37 7.44 2.03 0.25
N ALA A 38 6.80 1.20 -0.59
CA ALA A 38 5.42 0.78 -0.38
C ALA A 38 5.23 0.02 0.95
N ILE A 39 6.09 -0.96 1.26
CA ILE A 39 6.01 -1.70 2.52
C ILE A 39 6.29 -0.79 3.73
N GLY A 40 7.18 0.20 3.61
CA GLY A 40 7.40 1.23 4.62
C GLY A 40 6.14 2.07 4.86
N MET A 41 5.52 2.58 3.79
CA MET A 41 4.26 3.32 3.85
C MET A 41 3.13 2.50 4.49
N TYR A 42 3.01 1.24 4.09
CA TYR A 42 2.08 0.27 4.68
C TYR A 42 2.30 0.17 6.19
N SER A 43 3.55 0.03 6.62
CA SER A 43 3.92 -0.09 8.03
C SER A 43 3.57 1.15 8.83
N PHE A 44 3.96 2.33 8.38
CA PHE A 44 3.67 3.57 9.10
C PHE A 44 2.17 3.88 9.14
N ALA A 45 1.44 3.63 8.05
CA ALA A 45 -0.01 3.78 8.04
C ALA A 45 -0.69 2.81 9.03
N THR A 46 -0.25 1.55 9.06
CA THR A 46 -0.83 0.52 9.94
C THR A 46 -0.52 0.79 11.41
N LEU A 47 0.68 1.30 11.73
CA LEU A 47 1.02 1.74 13.09
C LEU A 47 0.24 3.00 13.49
N ALA A 48 0.03 3.94 12.58
CA ALA A 48 -0.81 5.10 12.83
C ALA A 48 -2.27 4.71 13.09
N LEU A 49 -2.80 3.72 12.36
CA LEU A 49 -4.10 3.09 12.64
C LEU A 49 -4.12 2.48 14.04
N ALA A 50 -3.09 1.72 14.42
CA ALA A 50 -3.01 1.09 15.74
C ALA A 50 -3.03 2.13 16.87
N VAL A 51 -2.27 3.22 16.71
CA VAL A 51 -2.25 4.35 17.66
C VAL A 51 -3.61 5.04 17.70
N GLY A 52 -4.22 5.35 16.56
CA GLY A 52 -5.53 5.99 16.49
C GLY A 52 -6.63 5.16 17.18
N LEU A 53 -6.62 3.83 16.99
CA LEU A 53 -7.54 2.91 17.66
C LEU A 53 -7.26 2.73 19.16
N TYR A 54 -6.01 2.90 19.60
CA TYR A 54 -5.60 2.69 21.00
C TYR A 54 -5.77 3.94 21.87
N SER A 55 -5.31 5.09 21.38
CA SER A 55 -5.29 6.36 22.14
C SER A 55 -6.28 7.41 21.65
N GLY A 56 -7.06 7.10 20.62
CA GLY A 56 -7.90 8.07 19.91
C GLY A 56 -7.17 8.75 18.75
N TRP A 57 -7.95 9.25 17.80
CA TRP A 57 -7.43 9.89 16.59
C TRP A 57 -7.03 11.33 16.82
N THR A 58 -5.83 11.66 16.37
CA THR A 58 -5.33 13.03 16.23
C THR A 58 -5.17 13.40 14.76
N PRO A 59 -5.17 14.70 14.40
CA PRO A 59 -4.92 15.13 13.02
C PRO A 59 -3.63 14.55 12.44
N PHE A 60 -2.58 14.41 13.26
CA PHE A 60 -1.32 13.81 12.85
C PHE A 60 -1.45 12.31 12.56
N SER A 61 -2.04 11.54 13.48
CA SER A 61 -2.23 10.08 13.27
C SER A 61 -3.09 9.79 12.04
N PHE A 62 -4.15 10.58 11.83
CA PHE A 62 -4.97 10.49 10.63
C PHE A 62 -4.18 10.88 9.39
N ALA A 63 -3.39 11.96 9.43
CA ALA A 63 -2.58 12.38 8.29
C ALA A 63 -1.59 11.29 7.87
N VAL A 64 -0.90 10.64 8.81
CA VAL A 64 0.03 9.52 8.51
C VAL A 64 -0.72 8.32 7.93
N PHE A 65 -1.83 7.94 8.56
CA PHE A 65 -2.68 6.83 8.09
C PHE A 65 -3.20 7.07 6.67
N TYR A 66 -3.77 8.24 6.43
CA TYR A 66 -4.43 8.59 5.18
C TYR A 66 -3.43 8.90 4.06
N PHE A 67 -2.36 9.64 4.33
CA PHE A 67 -1.37 9.99 3.30
C PHE A 67 -0.60 8.75 2.82
N PHE A 68 -0.09 7.94 3.75
CA PHE A 68 0.63 6.74 3.37
C PHE A 68 -0.32 5.66 2.90
N GLY A 69 -1.27 5.24 3.73
CA GLY A 69 -2.14 4.11 3.42
C GLY A 69 -3.19 4.42 2.35
N GLY A 70 -3.81 5.60 2.42
CA GLY A 70 -4.93 5.99 1.58
C GLY A 70 -4.54 6.65 0.25
N ILE A 71 -3.38 7.28 0.13
CA ILE A 71 -3.01 8.06 -1.08
C ILE A 71 -1.81 7.46 -1.82
N THR A 72 -0.68 7.29 -1.14
CA THR A 72 0.63 7.13 -1.81
C THR A 72 1.12 5.68 -1.93
N ASN A 73 0.68 4.79 -1.05
CA ASN A 73 1.19 3.41 -0.96
C ASN A 73 0.89 2.55 -2.20
N VAL A 74 -0.37 2.53 -2.66
CA VAL A 74 -0.78 1.67 -3.78
C VAL A 74 -0.08 2.02 -5.10
N PRO A 75 0.07 3.32 -5.47
CA PRO A 75 0.93 3.70 -6.60
C PRO A 75 2.38 3.21 -6.49
N ALA A 76 2.99 3.26 -5.29
CA ALA A 76 4.35 2.78 -5.09
C ALA A 76 4.48 1.27 -5.34
N PHE A 77 3.51 0.46 -4.87
CA PHE A 77 3.44 -0.96 -5.24
C PHE A 77 3.31 -1.15 -6.75
N GLY A 78 2.44 -0.38 -7.40
CA GLY A 78 2.25 -0.40 -8.85
C GLY A 78 3.54 -0.15 -9.62
N LEU A 79 4.33 0.84 -9.21
CA LEU A 79 5.64 1.13 -9.81
C LEU A 79 6.67 0.02 -9.55
N GLY A 80 6.70 -0.53 -8.33
CA GLY A 80 7.54 -1.68 -8.00
C GLY A 80 7.29 -2.86 -8.94
N SER A 81 6.03 -3.16 -9.24
CA SER A 81 5.61 -4.18 -10.21
C SER A 81 5.90 -3.76 -11.66
N ALA A 82 5.69 -2.50 -12.02
CA ALA A 82 5.96 -1.99 -13.37
C ALA A 82 7.44 -2.14 -13.75
N TYR A 83 8.37 -1.90 -12.83
CA TYR A 83 9.80 -2.10 -13.07
C TYR A 83 10.19 -3.56 -13.32
N LEU A 84 9.34 -4.53 -12.95
CA LEU A 84 9.56 -5.96 -13.21
C LEU A 84 8.92 -6.40 -14.54
N ALA A 85 7.86 -5.73 -15.00
CA ALA A 85 7.05 -6.16 -16.13
C ALA A 85 7.28 -5.36 -17.42
N PHE A 86 7.75 -4.11 -17.31
CA PHE A 86 7.84 -3.19 -18.44
C PHE A 86 9.26 -2.64 -18.66
N ASN A 87 9.45 -1.97 -19.80
CA ASN A 87 10.71 -1.30 -20.12
C ASN A 87 11.01 -0.20 -19.08
N LYS A 88 12.25 -0.22 -18.56
CA LYS A 88 12.70 0.64 -17.46
C LYS A 88 12.58 2.13 -17.76
N ASP A 89 12.86 2.57 -18.99
CA ASP A 89 12.86 3.99 -19.35
C ASP A 89 11.46 4.61 -19.21
N ARG A 90 10.43 3.86 -19.61
CA ARG A 90 9.02 4.27 -19.43
C ARG A 90 8.64 4.31 -17.96
N VAL A 91 9.11 3.35 -17.16
CA VAL A 91 8.82 3.31 -15.73
C VAL A 91 9.59 4.40 -14.97
N HIS A 92 10.77 4.82 -15.43
CA HIS A 92 11.48 5.99 -14.90
C HIS A 92 10.66 7.28 -15.08
N ILE A 93 10.04 7.48 -16.23
CA ILE A 93 9.12 8.62 -16.46
C ILE A 93 7.93 8.53 -15.50
N ALA A 94 7.29 7.36 -15.39
CA ALA A 94 6.18 7.14 -14.46
C ALA A 94 6.58 7.38 -12.98
N SER A 95 7.83 7.08 -12.63
CA SER A 95 8.38 7.31 -11.29
C SER A 95 8.57 8.81 -11.01
N GLY A 96 9.00 9.59 -12.01
CA GLY A 96 9.02 11.06 -11.92
C GLY A 96 7.62 11.65 -11.71
N ILE A 97 6.62 11.15 -12.46
CA ILE A 97 5.21 11.55 -12.30
C ILE A 97 4.70 11.19 -10.90
N TYR A 98 5.07 10.03 -10.37
CA TYR A 98 4.70 9.63 -9.02
C TYR A 98 5.28 10.56 -7.95
N ILE A 99 6.52 11.03 -8.10
CA ILE A 99 7.09 12.03 -7.17
C ILE A 99 6.26 13.31 -7.20
N LEU A 100 5.89 13.81 -8.38
CA LEU A 100 5.01 14.97 -8.51
C LEU A 100 3.64 14.71 -7.86
N PHE A 101 3.05 13.54 -8.07
CA PHE A 101 1.81 13.11 -7.42
C PHE A 101 1.93 13.14 -5.88
N VAL A 102 3.01 12.60 -5.31
CA VAL A 102 3.24 12.60 -3.85
C VAL A 102 3.36 14.03 -3.32
N LEU A 103 4.10 14.90 -4.00
CA LEU A 103 4.26 16.31 -3.61
C LEU A 103 2.94 17.07 -3.71
N SER A 104 2.16 16.86 -4.78
CA SER A 104 0.84 17.49 -4.95
C SER A 104 -0.17 17.00 -3.93
N ALA A 105 -0.18 15.70 -3.62
CA ALA A 105 -1.00 15.13 -2.56
C ALA A 105 -0.64 15.72 -1.19
N LEU A 106 0.65 15.82 -0.87
CA LEU A 106 1.13 16.39 0.39
C LEU A 106 0.72 17.86 0.50
N TYR A 107 0.97 18.64 -0.55
CA TYR A 107 0.53 20.02 -0.63
C TYR A 107 -0.98 20.15 -0.39
N SER A 108 -1.79 19.28 -1.03
CA SER A 108 -3.25 19.29 -0.86
C SER A 108 -3.70 19.03 0.58
N MET A 109 -2.97 18.21 1.35
CA MET A 109 -3.27 17.97 2.76
C MET A 109 -2.87 19.14 3.66
N ILE A 110 -1.79 19.85 3.32
CA ILE A 110 -1.33 21.02 4.07
C ILE A 110 -2.30 22.20 3.92
N VAL A 111 -2.83 22.41 2.71
CA VAL A 111 -3.76 23.52 2.43
C VAL A 111 -5.23 23.17 2.67
N ALA A 112 -5.53 21.92 2.99
CA ALA A 112 -6.90 21.51 3.30
C ALA A 112 -7.41 22.23 4.56
N PRO A 113 -8.73 22.50 4.64
CA PRO A 113 -9.33 23.02 5.87
C PRO A 113 -9.06 22.11 7.08
N GLU A 114 -9.10 22.71 8.26
CA GLU A 114 -8.98 21.95 9.51
C GLU A 114 -10.07 20.89 9.62
N ILE A 115 -9.67 19.68 10.02
CA ILE A 115 -10.56 18.52 10.11
C ILE A 115 -11.13 18.39 11.51
N ASN A 116 -12.40 18.02 11.63
CA ASN A 116 -13.04 17.76 12.92
C ASN A 116 -13.17 16.25 13.16
N LEU A 117 -12.35 15.73 14.08
CA LEU A 117 -12.35 14.31 14.46
C LEU A 117 -13.29 13.99 15.64
N GLY A 118 -13.84 15.01 16.32
CA GLY A 118 -14.59 14.83 17.57
C GLY A 118 -15.92 14.07 17.43
N ASN A 119 -16.47 14.02 16.22
CA ASN A 119 -17.75 13.36 15.93
C ASN A 119 -17.59 12.02 15.20
N ILE A 120 -16.36 11.53 15.01
CA ILE A 120 -16.11 10.30 14.27
C ILE A 120 -16.03 9.12 15.23
N GLU A 121 -16.91 8.14 15.00
CA GLU A 121 -16.85 6.84 15.65
C GLU A 121 -16.00 5.87 14.80
N GLY A 122 -15.05 5.17 15.42
CA GLY A 122 -14.25 4.15 14.73
C GLY A 122 -13.05 4.72 13.94
N ILE A 123 -12.93 4.35 12.66
CA ILE A 123 -11.78 4.71 11.81
C ILE A 123 -12.20 5.87 10.90
N PRO A 124 -11.61 7.08 11.03
CA PRO A 124 -11.92 8.21 10.20
C PRO A 124 -11.63 7.94 8.73
N GLU A 125 -12.58 8.33 7.89
CA GLU A 125 -12.47 8.24 6.45
C GLU A 125 -12.19 9.58 5.79
N GLY A 126 -11.50 9.53 4.65
CA GLY A 126 -11.30 10.73 3.84
C GLY A 126 -12.62 11.42 3.48
N ARG A 127 -13.71 10.67 3.22
CA ARG A 127 -15.02 11.23 2.84
C ARG A 127 -15.73 12.01 3.93
N GLU A 128 -15.41 11.73 5.19
CA GLU A 128 -15.97 12.42 6.35
C GLU A 128 -15.24 13.74 6.61
N LEU A 129 -13.98 13.82 6.20
CA LEU A 129 -13.07 14.91 6.58
C LEU A 129 -12.72 15.84 5.42
N TYR A 130 -12.90 15.39 4.17
CA TYR A 130 -12.54 16.15 2.98
C TYR A 130 -13.65 16.10 1.93
N GLU A 131 -13.78 17.20 1.19
CA GLU A 131 -14.52 17.22 -0.07
C GLU A 131 -13.87 16.31 -1.10
N ILE A 132 -14.60 15.97 -2.18
CA ILE A 132 -14.06 15.13 -3.25
C ILE A 132 -12.84 15.76 -3.95
N SER A 133 -12.72 17.10 -3.90
CA SER A 133 -11.55 17.87 -4.32
C SER A 133 -10.37 17.68 -3.33
N GLY A 134 -9.16 18.08 -3.70
CA GLY A 134 -8.01 18.03 -2.79
C GLY A 134 -7.60 16.60 -2.36
N PRO A 135 -7.42 16.31 -1.05
CA PRO A 135 -6.86 15.03 -0.59
C PRO A 135 -7.63 13.78 -1.06
N ARG A 136 -8.97 13.84 -1.18
CA ARG A 136 -9.76 12.70 -1.69
C ARG A 136 -9.54 12.44 -3.17
N LEU A 137 -9.40 13.48 -3.98
CA LEU A 137 -9.11 13.30 -5.40
C LEU A 137 -7.80 12.52 -5.58
N TRP A 138 -6.76 12.89 -4.82
CA TRP A 138 -5.47 12.19 -4.86
C TRP A 138 -5.57 10.75 -4.37
N ALA A 139 -6.36 10.47 -3.33
CA ALA A 139 -6.65 9.11 -2.89
C ALA A 139 -7.33 8.29 -4.00
N ILE A 140 -8.35 8.85 -4.65
CA ILE A 140 -9.08 8.17 -5.74
C ILE A 140 -8.15 7.88 -6.91
N LEU A 141 -7.38 8.88 -7.37
CA LEU A 141 -6.44 8.73 -8.47
C LEU A 141 -5.33 7.72 -8.14
N GLY A 142 -4.73 7.85 -6.96
CA GLY A 142 -3.65 6.98 -6.50
C GLY A 142 -4.07 5.52 -6.40
N ASN A 143 -5.19 5.24 -5.73
CA ASN A 143 -5.70 3.87 -5.63
C ASN A 143 -6.11 3.32 -7.00
N SER A 144 -6.81 4.10 -7.83
CA SER A 144 -7.28 3.61 -9.13
C SER A 144 -6.11 3.23 -10.05
N ILE A 145 -5.15 4.14 -10.25
CA ILE A 145 -4.00 3.92 -11.13
C ILE A 145 -3.06 2.87 -10.52
N GLY A 146 -2.78 2.98 -9.23
CA GLY A 146 -1.91 2.07 -8.51
C GLY A 146 -2.44 0.64 -8.48
N SER A 147 -3.73 0.44 -8.22
CA SER A 147 -4.36 -0.89 -8.20
C SER A 147 -4.40 -1.49 -9.60
N LEU A 148 -4.71 -0.71 -10.65
CA LEU A 148 -4.65 -1.18 -12.03
C LEU A 148 -3.23 -1.66 -12.39
N ALA A 149 -2.20 -0.90 -12.01
CA ALA A 149 -0.83 -1.30 -12.23
C ALA A 149 -0.48 -2.56 -11.41
N LEU A 150 -0.69 -2.56 -10.10
CA LEU A 150 -0.30 -3.67 -9.22
C LEU A 150 -1.06 -4.96 -9.56
N VAL A 151 -2.39 -4.91 -9.52
CA VAL A 151 -3.25 -6.09 -9.69
C VAL A 151 -3.29 -6.51 -11.16
N GLY A 152 -3.34 -5.56 -12.09
CA GLY A 152 -3.32 -5.86 -13.52
C GLY A 152 -2.03 -6.57 -13.95
N ILE A 153 -0.87 -6.08 -13.49
CA ILE A 153 0.43 -6.75 -13.75
C ILE A 153 0.47 -8.12 -13.08
N ALA A 154 -0.03 -8.26 -11.85
CA ALA A 154 -0.06 -9.54 -11.16
C ALA A 154 -0.93 -10.57 -11.91
N ILE A 155 -2.14 -10.19 -12.32
CA ILE A 155 -3.05 -11.07 -13.10
C ILE A 155 -2.42 -11.46 -14.43
N ALA A 156 -1.87 -10.50 -15.18
CA ALA A 156 -1.19 -10.78 -16.43
C ALA A 156 -0.01 -11.76 -16.23
N SER A 157 0.75 -11.59 -15.15
CA SER A 157 1.85 -12.48 -14.79
C SER A 157 1.35 -13.88 -14.41
N ILE A 158 0.26 -14.01 -13.67
CA ILE A 158 -0.36 -15.31 -13.34
C ILE A 158 -0.74 -16.03 -14.63
N VAL A 159 -1.45 -15.37 -15.54
CA VAL A 159 -1.90 -15.98 -16.80
C VAL A 159 -0.70 -16.41 -17.66
N LYS A 160 0.33 -15.57 -17.74
CA LYS A 160 1.54 -15.85 -18.53
C LYS A 160 2.36 -17.02 -17.97
N TYR A 161 2.53 -17.08 -16.65
CA TYR A 161 3.51 -17.99 -16.02
C TYR A 161 2.91 -19.23 -15.34
N ARG A 162 1.57 -19.34 -15.19
CA ARG A 162 0.91 -20.49 -14.52
C ARG A 162 1.28 -21.89 -15.03
N LYS A 163 1.77 -22.03 -16.26
CA LYS A 163 2.21 -23.31 -16.85
C LYS A 163 3.73 -23.45 -16.99
N VAL A 164 4.48 -22.37 -16.76
CA VAL A 164 5.92 -22.28 -17.08
C VAL A 164 6.75 -22.10 -15.81
N ASN A 165 6.29 -21.25 -14.89
CA ASN A 165 6.96 -20.97 -13.63
C ASN A 165 5.92 -20.85 -12.51
N GLN A 166 5.71 -21.95 -11.78
CA GLN A 166 4.70 -22.02 -10.71
C GLN A 166 5.04 -21.11 -9.54
N ASP A 167 6.33 -20.91 -9.22
CA ASP A 167 6.74 -20.00 -8.15
C ASP A 167 6.40 -18.55 -8.49
N LEU A 168 6.62 -18.13 -9.74
CA LEU A 168 6.26 -16.79 -10.21
C LEU A 168 4.74 -16.59 -10.25
N ALA A 169 3.99 -17.60 -10.69
CA ALA A 169 2.53 -17.56 -10.67
C ALA A 169 2.01 -17.46 -9.23
N THR A 170 2.52 -18.30 -8.32
CA THR A 170 2.13 -18.32 -6.89
C THR A 170 2.49 -17.01 -6.20
N THR A 171 3.68 -16.46 -6.48
CA THR A 171 4.09 -15.13 -6.00
C THR A 171 3.06 -14.07 -6.37
N ASN A 172 2.63 -14.02 -7.64
CA ASN A 172 1.67 -13.03 -8.10
C ASN A 172 0.25 -13.28 -7.59
N VAL A 173 -0.16 -14.54 -7.38
CA VAL A 173 -1.44 -14.85 -6.70
C VAL A 173 -1.43 -14.28 -5.29
N LEU A 174 -0.39 -14.56 -4.51
CA LEU A 174 -0.27 -14.07 -3.13
C LEU A 174 -0.21 -12.54 -3.05
N ILE A 175 0.53 -11.89 -3.95
CA ILE A 175 0.56 -10.43 -4.04
C ILE A 175 -0.83 -9.86 -4.40
N ALA A 176 -1.51 -10.43 -5.39
CA ALA A 176 -2.83 -9.94 -5.81
C ALA A 176 -3.87 -10.11 -4.70
N THR A 177 -3.95 -11.29 -4.08
CA THR A 177 -4.86 -11.54 -2.96
C THR A 177 -4.51 -10.68 -1.74
N GLY A 178 -3.22 -10.55 -1.43
CA GLY A 178 -2.75 -9.72 -0.32
C GLY A 178 -3.03 -8.23 -0.52
N ALA A 179 -2.94 -7.73 -1.75
CA ALA A 179 -3.32 -6.36 -2.09
C ALA A 179 -4.84 -6.14 -2.08
N PHE A 180 -5.62 -7.17 -2.45
CA PHE A 180 -7.08 -7.10 -2.47
C PHE A 180 -7.67 -7.06 -1.06
N ALA A 181 -7.08 -7.74 -0.08
CA ALA A 181 -7.58 -7.76 1.29
C ALA A 181 -7.83 -6.36 1.90
N PRO A 182 -6.83 -5.45 1.99
CA PRO A 182 -7.03 -4.10 2.54
C PRO A 182 -7.84 -3.17 1.62
N ALA A 183 -7.89 -3.45 0.31
CA ALA A 183 -8.73 -2.71 -0.63
C ALA A 183 -10.21 -3.03 -0.41
N PHE A 184 -10.55 -4.31 -0.27
CA PHE A 184 -11.90 -4.77 0.00
C PHE A 184 -12.43 -4.25 1.34
N SER A 185 -11.61 -4.32 2.40
CA SER A 185 -11.99 -3.72 3.69
C SER A 185 -12.07 -2.19 3.64
N GLY A 186 -11.37 -1.52 2.72
CA GLY A 186 -11.54 -0.10 2.47
C GLY A 186 -12.92 0.23 1.89
N VAL A 187 -13.44 -0.63 1.00
CA VAL A 187 -14.81 -0.52 0.48
C VAL A 187 -15.82 -0.77 1.61
N LEU A 188 -15.63 -1.80 2.42
CA LEU A 188 -16.50 -2.09 3.57
C LEU A 188 -16.50 -0.95 4.59
N LEU A 189 -15.33 -0.38 4.89
CA LEU A 189 -15.19 0.80 5.73
C LEU A 189 -16.01 1.95 5.15
N ALA A 190 -15.88 2.22 3.84
CA ALA A 190 -16.70 3.21 3.13
C ALA A 190 -18.20 2.86 3.05
N LEU A 191 -18.63 1.70 3.54
CA LEU A 191 -20.04 1.34 3.72
C LEU A 191 -20.46 1.33 5.21
N GLY A 192 -19.57 1.73 6.12
CA GLY A 192 -19.80 1.81 7.57
C GLY A 192 -19.28 0.62 8.37
N ASP A 193 -18.62 -0.37 7.76
CA ASP A 193 -18.06 -1.53 8.46
C ASP A 193 -16.53 -1.42 8.64
N GLY A 194 -16.13 -0.88 9.80
CA GLY A 194 -14.73 -0.77 10.20
C GLY A 194 -14.12 -2.04 10.81
N THR A 195 -14.94 -3.03 11.20
CA THR A 195 -14.47 -4.19 12.01
C THR A 195 -13.46 -5.07 11.27
N SER A 196 -13.48 -5.05 9.94
CA SER A 196 -12.62 -5.90 9.10
C SER A 196 -11.25 -5.27 8.80
N LYS A 197 -10.98 -4.01 9.17
CA LYS A 197 -9.80 -3.28 8.65
C LYS A 197 -8.49 -3.83 9.17
N ALA A 198 -8.34 -3.98 10.49
CA ALA A 198 -7.10 -4.47 11.11
C ALA A 198 -6.74 -5.89 10.64
N LEU A 199 -7.73 -6.78 10.61
CA LEU A 199 -7.55 -8.16 10.14
C LEU A 199 -7.15 -8.20 8.65
N SER A 200 -7.79 -7.38 7.81
CA SER A 200 -7.46 -7.33 6.38
C SER A 200 -6.03 -6.83 6.13
N LEU A 201 -5.52 -5.92 6.96
CA LEU A 201 -4.15 -5.45 6.88
C LEU A 201 -3.18 -6.56 7.28
N LEU A 202 -3.45 -7.27 8.39
CA LEU A 202 -2.63 -8.40 8.82
C LEU A 202 -2.57 -9.51 7.74
N VAL A 203 -3.73 -9.92 7.21
CA VAL A 203 -3.79 -10.93 6.15
C VAL A 203 -3.07 -10.42 4.89
N GLY A 204 -3.31 -9.16 4.52
CA GLY A 204 -2.70 -8.54 3.35
C GLY A 204 -1.17 -8.57 3.40
N ILE A 205 -0.58 -8.10 4.50
CA ILE A 205 0.88 -8.08 4.64
C ILE A 205 1.47 -9.49 4.70
N LEU A 206 0.83 -10.44 5.39
CA LEU A 206 1.31 -11.82 5.47
C LEU A 206 1.35 -12.46 4.08
N LEU A 207 0.30 -12.30 3.27
CA LEU A 207 0.25 -12.84 1.92
C LEU A 207 1.31 -12.19 1.02
N ILE A 208 1.46 -10.87 1.05
CA ILE A 208 2.50 -10.17 0.29
C ILE A 208 3.90 -10.63 0.72
N TYR A 209 4.13 -10.79 2.03
CA TYR A 209 5.42 -11.27 2.54
C TYR A 209 5.71 -12.71 2.09
N LEU A 210 4.74 -13.61 2.18
CA LEU A 210 4.88 -14.98 1.68
C LEU A 210 5.18 -15.01 0.18
N GLY A 211 4.49 -14.18 -0.62
CA GLY A 211 4.77 -14.01 -2.04
C GLY A 211 6.21 -13.58 -2.29
N TYR A 212 6.70 -12.58 -1.54
CA TYR A 212 8.10 -12.16 -1.60
C TYR A 212 9.09 -13.27 -1.24
N LYS A 213 8.81 -14.09 -0.23
CA LYS A 213 9.71 -15.22 0.15
C LYS A 213 9.74 -16.30 -0.93
N ILE A 214 8.62 -16.61 -1.58
CA ILE A 214 8.59 -17.52 -2.73
C ILE A 214 9.38 -16.93 -3.90
N SER A 215 9.23 -15.63 -4.16
CA SER A 215 9.95 -14.95 -5.24
C SER A 215 11.48 -15.01 -5.09
N GLN A 216 12.01 -15.29 -3.88
CA GLN A 216 13.45 -15.45 -3.66
C GLN A 216 14.00 -16.79 -4.16
N ARG A 217 13.13 -17.75 -4.46
CA ARG A 217 13.51 -19.07 -4.99
C ARG A 217 13.70 -19.05 -6.51
N ILE A 218 13.20 -18.00 -7.17
CA ILE A 218 13.22 -17.85 -8.62
C ILE A 218 14.61 -17.39 -9.04
N ASP A 219 15.28 -18.18 -9.88
CA ASP A 219 16.48 -17.72 -10.58
C ASP A 219 16.05 -16.88 -11.78
N TYR A 220 16.47 -15.62 -11.81
CA TYR A 220 16.14 -14.67 -12.88
C TYR A 220 17.23 -14.63 -13.97
N LYS A 221 18.05 -15.68 -14.08
CA LYS A 221 19.18 -15.77 -15.01
C LYS A 221 18.82 -16.19 -16.45
N GLU A 222 17.56 -16.16 -16.84
CA GLU A 222 17.15 -16.35 -18.24
C GLU A 222 16.93 -15.02 -18.96
#